data_AF-A0A5J6H9F1-F1
#
_entry.id   AF-A0A5J6H9F1-F1
#
_cell.length_a   1.000
_cell.length_b   1.000
_cell.length_c   1.000
_cell.angle_alpha   90.00
_cell.angle_beta   90.00
_cell.angle_gamma   90.00
#
_symmetry.space_group_name_H-M   'P 1'
#
loop_
_entity.id
_entity.type
_entity.pdbx_description
1 polymer ?
#
loop_
_entity_poly.entity_id
_entity_poly.type
_entity_poly.pdbx_seq_one_letter_code
_entity_poly.pdbx_strand_id
1 'polypeptide(L)'
;MRRVCLTLPTNRACPETIAAIGGEAAYAAAHFDVEVHLLILDSSDADTFAAHTRAVHALGEVPHVITHHLGEAAQRAFLRRVIDRAEVAKPELMLELMLPAGLSYGACTNRAFLIAAALGCESVHRRDSDSRYQLADGEPVYPVHHELTSLGKRAADAAHGAVETALDQRHAHKRVAMVASSFVGELSVDIGEIRDLDPEAYYDVVSLWAPGHWSDEQKRDLVDDSFRGAGTEAFTGDRATLTLVDPMRVDMCNISFHGVHERVPLPPATDTIGSDYFLIHLVHDAALPGVLHNRNIVNFYTAERRTDAGFVAYQTRFVKFFLSMLYFNHVYERMAAAGEALLDDGGQVRGAVISALARQSATLDRAENVHRLDRVDAAYRRLGGRYARFADLLATRRERLLDEARGDIEDFALLTEAWEPLVRASKDTGPLLSAGRPT
;
A
#
# COMPACT_ATOMS: atom_id res chain seq x y z
N MET A 1 -22.16 -3.81 16.71
CA MET A 1 -21.39 -2.82 15.96
C MET A 1 -19.95 -3.27 15.77
N ARG A 2 -19.53 -3.42 14.51
CA ARG A 2 -18.14 -3.82 14.15
C ARG A 2 -17.24 -2.59 14.21
N ARG A 3 -15.95 -2.75 14.54
CA ARG A 3 -14.98 -1.65 14.53
C ARG A 3 -14.15 -1.70 13.27
N VAL A 4 -14.03 -0.58 12.56
CA VAL A 4 -13.23 -0.49 11.33
C VAL A 4 -12.27 0.69 11.42
N CYS A 5 -11.08 0.54 10.85
CA CYS A 5 -10.08 1.61 10.83
C CYS A 5 -10.03 2.23 9.43
N LEU A 6 -10.43 3.50 9.30
CA LEU A 6 -10.23 4.30 8.09
C LEU A 6 -8.97 5.13 8.29
N THR A 7 -7.90 4.86 7.54
CA THR A 7 -6.58 5.41 7.81
C THR A 7 -6.05 6.31 6.71
N LEU A 8 -5.41 7.40 7.12
CA LEU A 8 -4.70 8.37 6.29
C LEU A 8 -3.27 8.57 6.82
N PRO A 9 -2.27 7.87 6.28
CA PRO A 9 -0.87 8.22 6.50
C PRO A 9 -0.51 9.49 5.70
N THR A 10 0.20 10.42 6.34
CA THR A 10 0.68 11.65 5.68
C THR A 10 2.02 12.12 6.23
N ASN A 11 2.79 12.77 5.37
CA ASN A 11 4.04 13.46 5.68
C ASN A 11 4.10 14.86 5.03
N ARG A 12 2.95 15.36 4.56
CA ARG A 12 2.81 16.59 3.76
C ARG A 12 1.45 17.24 4.00
N ALA A 13 1.32 18.51 3.64
CA ALA A 13 0.07 19.24 3.81
C ALA A 13 -1.08 18.61 3.00
N CYS A 14 -2.16 18.25 3.68
CA CYS A 14 -3.39 17.71 3.07
C CYS A 14 -4.67 18.01 3.90
N PRO A 15 -4.93 19.26 4.33
CA PRO A 15 -6.12 19.59 5.12
C PRO A 15 -7.43 19.30 4.37
N GLU A 16 -7.46 19.45 3.04
CA GLU A 16 -8.62 19.12 2.21
C GLU A 16 -8.91 17.62 2.23
N THR A 17 -7.87 16.79 2.16
CA THR A 17 -8.01 15.32 2.24
C THR A 17 -8.49 14.89 3.62
N ILE A 18 -8.05 15.56 4.70
CA ILE A 18 -8.56 15.34 6.06
C ILE A 18 -10.07 15.62 6.13
N ALA A 19 -10.52 16.73 5.54
CA ALA A 19 -11.94 17.04 5.47
C ALA A 19 -12.73 15.98 4.68
N ALA A 20 -12.20 15.56 3.52
CA ALA A 20 -12.83 14.57 2.65
C ALA A 20 -12.96 13.20 3.34
N ILE A 21 -11.90 12.70 3.99
CA ILE A 21 -11.94 11.41 4.69
C ILE A 21 -12.81 11.46 5.96
N GLY A 22 -12.94 12.63 6.59
CA GLY A 22 -13.95 12.84 7.64
C GLY A 22 -15.38 12.69 7.12
N GLY A 23 -15.65 13.18 5.91
CA GLY A 23 -16.91 12.95 5.20
C GLY A 23 -17.16 11.47 4.90
N GLU A 24 -16.13 10.73 4.48
CA GLU A 24 -16.21 9.28 4.27
C GLU A 24 -16.51 8.52 5.58
N ALA A 25 -15.84 8.88 6.68
CA ALA A 25 -16.08 8.30 8.00
C ALA A 25 -17.52 8.53 8.47
N ALA A 26 -18.03 9.75 8.31
CA ALA A 26 -19.42 10.09 8.65
C ALA A 26 -20.42 9.31 7.78
N TYR A 27 -20.14 9.18 6.48
CA TYR A 27 -20.93 8.37 5.57
C TYR A 27 -20.99 6.91 6.03
N ALA A 28 -19.84 6.31 6.36
CA ALA A 28 -19.74 4.94 6.83
C ALA A 28 -20.55 4.70 8.12
N ALA A 29 -20.40 5.57 9.12
CA ALA A 29 -21.13 5.48 10.39
C ALA A 29 -22.66 5.66 10.22
N ALA A 30 -23.09 6.47 9.26
CA ALA A 30 -24.51 6.73 9.02
C ALA A 30 -25.21 5.60 8.23
N HIS A 31 -24.48 4.88 7.36
CA HIS A 31 -25.06 3.90 6.44
C HIS A 31 -24.82 2.44 6.84
N PHE A 32 -23.88 2.19 7.76
CA PHE A 32 -23.51 0.84 8.19
C PHE A 32 -23.46 0.75 9.72
N ASP A 33 -23.77 -0.43 10.29
CA ASP A 33 -23.64 -0.70 11.74
C ASP A 33 -22.16 -0.87 12.15
N VAL A 34 -21.41 0.22 12.08
CA VAL A 34 -19.96 0.26 12.36
C VAL A 34 -19.56 1.44 13.24
N GLU A 35 -18.55 1.20 14.06
CA GLU A 35 -17.76 2.24 14.72
C GLU A 35 -16.54 2.52 13.85
N VAL A 36 -16.41 3.74 13.35
CA VAL A 36 -15.31 4.13 12.48
C VAL A 36 -14.22 4.79 13.31
N HIS A 37 -13.06 4.16 13.35
CA HIS A 37 -11.84 4.77 13.84
C HIS A 37 -11.15 5.49 12.68
N LEU A 38 -11.28 6.81 12.61
CA LEU A 38 -10.55 7.62 11.65
C LEU A 38 -9.12 7.84 12.15
N LEU A 39 -8.13 7.19 11.55
CA LEU A 39 -6.74 7.17 11.99
C LEU A 39 -5.84 7.97 11.05
N ILE A 40 -5.40 9.15 11.49
CA ILE A 40 -4.45 10.00 10.78
C ILE A 40 -3.06 9.82 11.39
N LEU A 41 -2.13 9.25 10.62
CA LEU A 41 -0.73 9.08 11.01
C LEU A 41 0.10 10.19 10.37
N ASP A 42 0.51 11.15 11.18
CA ASP A 42 1.13 12.38 10.71
C ASP A 42 2.63 12.42 11.04
N SER A 43 3.46 12.36 10.01
CA SER A 43 4.92 12.48 10.06
C SER A 43 5.40 13.77 9.36
N SER A 44 4.54 14.79 9.27
CA SER A 44 4.91 16.10 8.69
C SER A 44 5.66 17.00 9.69
N ASP A 45 6.15 18.13 9.19
CA ASP A 45 6.76 19.18 10.03
C ASP A 45 5.74 19.81 11.00
N ALA A 46 6.22 20.60 11.96
CA ALA A 46 5.40 21.16 13.02
C ALA A 46 4.28 22.11 12.51
N ASP A 47 4.55 22.90 11.47
CA ASP A 47 3.58 23.85 10.93
C ASP A 47 2.47 23.12 10.18
N THR A 48 2.85 22.13 9.39
CA THR A 48 1.94 21.23 8.68
C THR A 48 1.09 20.41 9.68
N PHE A 49 1.71 19.84 10.71
CA PHE A 49 1.00 19.13 11.78
C PHE A 49 -0.04 20.02 12.46
N ALA A 50 0.31 21.27 12.78
CA ALA A 50 -0.63 22.23 13.37
C ALA A 50 -1.80 22.57 12.43
N ALA A 51 -1.57 22.63 11.11
CA ALA A 51 -2.62 22.81 10.12
C ALA A 51 -3.56 21.60 10.05
N HIS A 52 -3.01 20.38 10.09
CA HIS A 52 -3.79 19.16 10.17
C HIS A 52 -4.62 19.08 11.44
N THR A 53 -4.07 19.44 12.61
CA THR A 53 -4.81 19.51 13.87
C THR A 53 -6.03 20.41 13.75
N ARG A 54 -5.89 21.59 13.11
CA ARG A 54 -7.04 22.48 12.85
C ARG A 54 -8.09 21.85 11.93
N ALA A 55 -7.65 21.17 10.86
CA ALA A 55 -8.56 20.47 9.96
C ALA A 55 -9.31 19.33 10.66
N VAL A 56 -8.62 18.57 11.52
CA VAL A 56 -9.21 17.50 12.36
C VAL A 56 -10.24 18.07 13.33
N HIS A 57 -9.93 19.18 14.00
CA HIS A 57 -10.90 19.84 14.88
C HIS A 57 -12.14 20.35 14.12
N ALA A 58 -11.97 20.79 12.88
CA ALA A 58 -13.07 21.27 12.04
C ALA A 58 -14.04 20.16 11.60
N LEU A 59 -13.67 18.88 11.71
CA LEU A 59 -14.57 17.76 11.42
C LEU A 59 -15.77 17.70 12.36
N GLY A 60 -15.64 18.24 13.58
CA GLY A 60 -16.68 18.18 14.61
C GLY A 60 -16.89 16.78 15.20
N GLU A 61 -17.92 16.65 16.04
CA GLU A 61 -18.33 15.36 16.62
C GLU A 61 -19.35 14.69 15.71
N VAL A 62 -19.07 13.45 15.28
CA VAL A 62 -19.98 12.63 14.50
C VAL A 62 -20.27 11.34 15.28
N PRO A 63 -21.54 10.96 15.50
CA PRO A 63 -21.87 9.71 16.18
C PRO A 63 -21.17 8.51 15.55
N HIS A 64 -20.61 7.64 16.38
CA HIS A 64 -19.89 6.42 15.97
C HIS A 64 -18.62 6.65 15.14
N VAL A 65 -18.10 7.88 15.07
CA VAL A 65 -16.78 8.19 14.52
C VAL A 65 -15.84 8.64 15.63
N ILE A 66 -14.69 7.97 15.74
CA ILE A 66 -13.63 8.29 16.70
C ILE A 66 -12.37 8.67 15.92
N THR A 67 -12.00 9.94 15.97
CA THR A 67 -10.82 10.45 15.25
C THR A 67 -9.56 10.40 16.11
N HIS A 68 -8.50 9.82 15.55
CA HIS A 68 -7.16 9.70 16.12
C HIS A 68 -6.18 10.45 15.21
N HIS A 69 -5.58 11.54 15.70
CA HIS A 69 -4.52 12.26 14.99
C HIS A 69 -3.21 12.09 15.76
N LEU A 70 -2.29 11.32 15.19
CA LEU A 70 -1.06 10.92 15.88
C LEU A 70 0.16 11.50 15.18
N GLY A 71 0.86 12.40 15.87
CA GLY A 71 2.21 12.82 15.48
C GLY A 71 3.24 11.71 15.73
N GLU A 72 4.40 11.82 15.08
CA GLU A 72 5.44 10.78 15.13
C GLU A 72 5.86 10.39 16.56
N ALA A 73 5.94 11.34 17.51
CA ALA A 73 6.29 11.05 18.90
C ALA A 73 5.29 10.08 19.58
N ALA A 74 4.00 10.25 19.33
CA ALA A 74 2.96 9.36 19.85
C ALA A 74 3.03 7.98 19.18
N GLN A 75 3.28 7.95 17.87
CA GLN A 75 3.48 6.71 17.12
C GLN A 75 4.69 5.93 17.64
N ARG A 76 5.82 6.60 17.87
CA ARG A 76 7.04 6.01 18.45
C ARG A 76 6.80 5.44 19.85
N ALA A 77 6.09 6.19 20.70
CA ALA A 77 5.77 5.74 22.05
C ALA A 77 4.86 4.50 22.04
N PHE A 78 3.90 4.44 21.12
CA PHE A 78 3.07 3.26 20.91
C PHE A 78 3.91 2.05 20.45
N LEU A 79 4.73 2.22 19.41
CA LEU A 79 5.55 1.14 18.86
C LEU A 79 6.51 0.55 19.90
N ARG A 80 7.16 1.40 20.72
CA ARG A 80 8.05 0.93 21.80
C ARG A 80 7.32 -0.01 22.77
N ARG A 81 6.12 0.37 23.22
CA ARG A 81 5.32 -0.51 24.11
C ARG A 81 4.96 -1.84 23.47
N VAL A 82 4.57 -1.81 22.19
CA VAL A 82 4.23 -3.03 21.44
C VAL A 82 5.45 -3.93 21.28
N ILE A 83 6.59 -3.36 20.89
CA ILE A 83 7.87 -4.07 20.71
C ILE A 83 8.35 -4.67 22.04
N ASP A 84 8.33 -3.89 23.11
CA ASP A 84 8.73 -4.33 24.46
C ASP A 84 7.85 -5.50 24.91
N ARG A 85 6.54 -5.41 24.71
CA ARG A 85 5.58 -6.47 25.07
C ARG A 85 5.68 -7.70 24.17
N ALA A 86 6.05 -7.53 22.91
CA ALA A 86 6.22 -8.65 21.97
C ALA A 86 7.51 -9.45 22.22
N GLU A 87 8.42 -8.93 23.04
CA GLU A 87 9.70 -9.58 23.40
C GLU A 87 10.51 -10.00 22.16
N VAL A 88 10.48 -9.18 21.11
CA VAL A 88 11.20 -9.46 19.86
C VAL A 88 12.72 -9.38 20.05
N ALA A 89 13.46 -10.22 19.34
CA ALA A 89 14.91 -10.36 19.52
C ALA A 89 15.74 -9.11 19.19
N LYS A 90 15.24 -8.23 18.30
CA LYS A 90 15.93 -7.01 17.84
C LYS A 90 15.00 -5.79 17.97
N PRO A 91 14.74 -5.30 19.19
CA PRO A 91 13.72 -4.29 19.42
C PRO A 91 14.01 -2.95 18.72
N GLU A 92 15.25 -2.46 18.77
CA GLU A 92 15.63 -1.21 18.12
C GLU A 92 15.51 -1.30 16.59
N LEU A 93 15.91 -2.44 16.00
CA LEU A 93 15.73 -2.66 14.57
C LEU A 93 14.25 -2.74 14.19
N MET A 94 13.40 -3.39 14.99
CA MET A 94 11.95 -3.40 14.71
C MET A 94 11.35 -2.00 14.76
N LEU A 95 11.82 -1.15 15.67
CA LEU A 95 11.41 0.24 15.72
C LEU A 95 11.86 0.99 14.47
N GLU A 96 13.11 0.78 14.03
CA GLU A 96 13.65 1.39 12.81
C GLU A 96 12.90 0.95 11.55
N LEU A 97 12.54 -0.33 11.42
CA LEU A 97 11.78 -0.84 10.27
C LEU A 97 10.34 -0.30 10.21
N MET A 98 9.72 0.01 11.36
CA MET A 98 8.35 0.56 11.41
C MET A 98 8.30 2.09 11.43
N LEU A 99 9.39 2.75 11.82
CA LEU A 99 9.51 4.20 11.89
C LEU A 99 10.90 4.67 11.44
N PRO A 100 11.25 4.42 10.16
CA PRO A 100 12.54 4.83 9.61
C PRO A 100 12.61 6.35 9.47
N ALA A 101 13.83 6.89 9.39
CA ALA A 101 14.03 8.32 9.14
C ALA A 101 13.65 8.72 7.70
N GLY A 102 13.76 7.80 6.74
CA GLY A 102 13.37 7.99 5.34
C GLY A 102 11.90 7.65 5.07
N LEU A 103 11.42 7.97 3.87
CA LEU A 103 10.04 7.64 3.48
C LEU A 103 9.90 6.14 3.23
N SER A 104 8.88 5.52 3.82
CA SER A 104 8.53 4.12 3.58
C SER A 104 7.01 3.95 3.60
N TYR A 105 6.45 3.59 2.44
CA TYR A 105 5.02 3.32 2.27
C TYR A 105 4.58 2.07 3.04
N GLY A 106 5.43 1.04 3.10
CA GLY A 106 5.15 -0.14 3.90
C GLY A 106 5.22 0.14 5.40
N ALA A 107 6.24 0.86 5.88
CA ALA A 107 6.38 1.16 7.31
C ALA A 107 5.22 2.01 7.86
N CYS A 108 4.75 3.03 7.11
CA CYS A 108 3.58 3.81 7.54
C CYS A 108 2.30 2.97 7.59
N THR A 109 2.11 2.08 6.62
CA THR A 109 0.94 1.19 6.59
C THR A 109 1.01 0.13 7.69
N ASN A 110 2.19 -0.41 7.99
CA ASN A 110 2.40 -1.34 9.11
C ASN A 110 2.07 -0.71 10.45
N ARG A 111 2.42 0.58 10.66
CA ARG A 111 1.99 1.34 11.84
C ARG A 111 0.46 1.40 11.93
N ALA A 112 -0.22 1.66 10.81
CA ALA A 112 -1.68 1.67 10.77
C ALA A 112 -2.28 0.31 11.10
N PHE A 113 -1.70 -0.80 10.62
CA PHE A 113 -2.16 -2.16 10.95
C PHE A 113 -2.04 -2.47 12.44
N LEU A 114 -0.90 -2.16 13.07
CA LEU A 114 -0.74 -2.39 14.51
C LEU A 114 -1.71 -1.52 15.30
N ILE A 115 -1.85 -0.23 14.97
CA ILE A 115 -2.75 0.67 15.70
C ILE A 115 -4.20 0.23 15.52
N ALA A 116 -4.63 -0.17 14.32
CA ALA A 116 -5.95 -0.72 14.08
C ALA A 116 -6.22 -1.97 14.94
N ALA A 117 -5.25 -2.87 15.05
CA ALA A 117 -5.34 -4.04 15.93
C ALA A 117 -5.48 -3.63 17.41
N ALA A 118 -4.75 -2.62 17.88
CA ALA A 118 -4.88 -2.09 19.24
C ALA A 118 -6.24 -1.43 19.52
N LEU A 119 -6.87 -0.85 18.49
CA LEU A 119 -8.22 -0.28 18.56
C LEU A 119 -9.32 -1.36 18.51
N GLY A 120 -8.94 -2.61 18.21
CA GLY A 120 -9.87 -3.72 18.06
C GLY A 120 -10.65 -3.67 16.74
N CYS A 121 -10.10 -3.00 15.72
CA CYS A 121 -10.69 -2.96 14.39
C CYS A 121 -10.53 -4.32 13.68
N GLU A 122 -11.58 -4.77 12.99
CA GLU A 122 -11.55 -6.02 12.21
C GLU A 122 -11.01 -5.83 10.78
N SER A 123 -11.00 -4.57 10.32
CA SER A 123 -10.54 -4.19 8.98
C SER A 123 -9.82 -2.85 8.99
N VAL A 124 -8.95 -2.68 7.99
CA VAL A 124 -8.24 -1.44 7.71
C VAL A 124 -8.58 -1.00 6.29
N HIS A 125 -8.92 0.28 6.14
CA HIS A 125 -9.31 0.94 4.90
C HIS A 125 -8.34 2.10 4.68
N ARG A 126 -7.50 2.03 3.65
CA ARG A 126 -6.43 3.01 3.43
C ARG A 126 -6.83 4.03 2.36
N ARG A 127 -6.48 5.29 2.61
CA ARG A 127 -6.48 6.40 1.64
C ARG A 127 -5.13 7.10 1.65
N ASP A 128 -4.70 7.61 0.50
CA ASP A 128 -3.47 8.41 0.40
C ASP A 128 -3.78 9.91 0.31
N SER A 129 -2.82 10.72 0.75
CA SER A 129 -2.95 12.19 0.86
C SER A 129 -3.04 12.92 -0.48
N ASP A 130 -2.60 12.30 -1.58
CA ASP A 130 -2.58 12.83 -2.96
C ASP A 130 -3.74 12.30 -3.83
N SER A 131 -4.91 12.11 -3.21
CA SER A 131 -6.14 11.69 -3.89
C SER A 131 -7.35 12.54 -3.52
N ARG A 132 -8.39 12.49 -4.36
CA ARG A 132 -9.73 13.01 -4.05
C ARG A 132 -10.81 12.04 -4.53
N TYR A 133 -12.01 12.15 -4.02
CA TYR A 133 -13.14 11.36 -4.52
C TYR A 133 -13.63 11.86 -5.87
N GLN A 134 -14.14 10.95 -6.70
CA GLN A 134 -15.01 11.34 -7.79
C GLN A 134 -16.31 11.92 -7.24
N LEU A 135 -16.98 12.75 -8.03
CA LEU A 135 -18.27 13.33 -7.70
C LEU A 135 -19.34 12.74 -8.61
N ALA A 136 -20.50 12.41 -8.05
CA ALA A 136 -21.70 12.04 -8.77
C ALA A 136 -22.83 12.95 -8.29
N ASP A 137 -23.46 13.69 -9.21
CA ASP A 137 -24.49 14.69 -8.89
C ASP A 137 -24.07 15.72 -7.83
N GLY A 138 -22.77 16.05 -7.80
CA GLY A 138 -22.18 16.99 -6.83
C GLY A 138 -21.77 16.37 -5.50
N GLU A 139 -22.09 15.10 -5.26
CA GLU A 139 -21.79 14.39 -4.01
C GLU A 139 -20.56 13.48 -4.16
N PRO A 140 -19.71 13.34 -3.11
CA PRO A 140 -18.57 12.44 -3.15
C PRO A 140 -18.97 10.96 -3.28
N VAL A 141 -18.28 10.25 -4.17
CA VAL A 141 -18.42 8.80 -4.35
C VAL A 141 -17.42 8.09 -3.43
N TYR A 142 -17.88 7.73 -2.23
CA TYR A 142 -17.02 7.11 -1.22
C TYR A 142 -16.77 5.62 -1.49
N PRO A 143 -15.49 5.17 -1.58
CA PRO A 143 -15.16 3.75 -1.73
C PRO A 143 -15.62 2.86 -0.59
N VAL A 144 -15.64 3.39 0.66
CA VAL A 144 -16.05 2.65 1.87
C VAL A 144 -17.42 1.97 1.75
N HIS A 145 -18.27 2.45 0.84
CA HIS A 145 -19.55 1.82 0.53
C HIS A 145 -19.41 0.35 0.12
N HIS A 146 -18.56 0.05 -0.87
CA HIS A 146 -18.36 -1.33 -1.32
C HIS A 146 -17.50 -2.12 -0.35
N GLU A 147 -16.53 -1.46 0.29
CA GLU A 147 -15.67 -2.06 1.29
C GLU A 147 -16.50 -2.62 2.46
N LEU A 148 -17.36 -1.82 3.10
CA LEU A 148 -18.18 -2.28 4.23
C LEU A 148 -19.34 -3.20 3.84
N THR A 149 -19.75 -3.19 2.56
CA THR A 149 -20.77 -4.09 2.04
C THR A 149 -20.29 -5.54 1.99
N SER A 150 -19.00 -5.80 1.73
CA SER A 150 -18.51 -7.15 1.42
C SER A 150 -17.36 -7.64 2.29
N LEU A 151 -16.48 -6.74 2.74
CA LEU A 151 -15.24 -7.10 3.42
C LEU A 151 -15.51 -7.92 4.71
N GLY A 152 -14.75 -9.00 4.89
CA GLY A 152 -14.84 -9.89 6.04
C GLY A 152 -16.02 -10.88 6.01
N LYS A 153 -17.03 -10.69 5.16
CA LYS A 153 -18.13 -11.65 4.96
C LYS A 153 -17.63 -12.92 4.30
N ARG A 154 -18.35 -14.03 4.44
CA ARG A 154 -18.10 -15.20 3.57
C ARG A 154 -18.46 -14.81 2.14
N ALA A 155 -17.70 -15.31 1.17
CA ALA A 155 -17.92 -14.98 -0.23
C ALA A 155 -19.33 -15.36 -0.71
N ALA A 156 -19.89 -16.48 -0.23
CA ALA A 156 -21.29 -16.84 -0.48
C ALA A 156 -22.28 -15.76 -0.01
N ASP A 157 -22.04 -15.16 1.16
CA ASP A 157 -22.91 -14.13 1.74
C ASP A 157 -22.75 -12.79 1.01
N ALA A 158 -21.53 -12.49 0.52
CA ALA A 158 -21.24 -11.30 -0.29
C ALA A 158 -21.85 -11.37 -1.70
N ALA A 159 -22.00 -12.58 -2.26
CA ALA A 159 -22.59 -12.79 -3.59
C ALA A 159 -24.10 -12.47 -3.67
N HIS A 160 -24.80 -12.37 -2.54
CA HIS A 160 -26.24 -12.09 -2.49
C HIS A 160 -26.60 -10.59 -2.55
N GLY A 161 -25.64 -9.71 -2.85
CA GLY A 161 -25.83 -8.26 -2.95
C GLY A 161 -25.83 -7.72 -4.40
N ALA A 162 -25.63 -6.40 -4.55
CA ALA A 162 -25.48 -5.72 -5.86
C ALA A 162 -24.12 -5.96 -6.54
N VAL A 163 -23.50 -7.12 -6.29
CA VAL A 163 -22.15 -7.48 -6.73
C VAL A 163 -22.26 -8.62 -7.72
N GLU A 164 -21.71 -8.43 -8.91
CA GLU A 164 -21.58 -9.51 -9.89
C GLU A 164 -20.58 -10.55 -9.37
N THR A 165 -20.83 -11.84 -9.59
CA THR A 165 -19.93 -12.89 -9.08
C THR A 165 -19.23 -13.60 -10.24
N ALA A 166 -17.91 -13.47 -10.30
CA ALA A 166 -17.02 -14.23 -11.18
C ALA A 166 -16.16 -15.24 -10.38
N LEU A 167 -16.34 -15.31 -9.06
CA LEU A 167 -15.63 -16.21 -8.17
C LEU A 167 -16.07 -17.66 -8.33
N ASP A 168 -15.10 -18.58 -8.41
CA ASP A 168 -15.36 -20.02 -8.38
C ASP A 168 -16.05 -20.44 -7.07
N GLN A 169 -17.11 -21.26 -7.19
CA GLN A 169 -17.89 -21.82 -6.08
C GLN A 169 -17.04 -22.50 -5.01
N ARG A 170 -15.89 -23.10 -5.37
CA ARG A 170 -14.98 -23.73 -4.40
C ARG A 170 -14.47 -22.75 -3.34
N HIS A 171 -14.41 -21.45 -3.65
CA HIS A 171 -13.97 -20.40 -2.74
C HIS A 171 -15.11 -19.74 -1.95
N ALA A 172 -16.37 -20.10 -2.20
CA ALA A 172 -17.55 -19.47 -1.60
C ALA A 172 -17.57 -19.52 -0.06
N HIS A 173 -16.89 -20.49 0.54
CA HIS A 173 -16.81 -20.65 1.99
C HIS A 173 -15.79 -19.73 2.67
N LYS A 174 -14.81 -19.21 1.91
CA LYS A 174 -13.74 -18.32 2.40
C LYS A 174 -14.29 -16.91 2.67
N ARG A 175 -13.59 -16.14 3.48
CA ARG A 175 -13.94 -14.72 3.73
C ARG A 175 -13.36 -13.81 2.65
N VAL A 176 -14.07 -12.74 2.34
CA VAL A 176 -13.58 -11.65 1.49
C VAL A 176 -12.44 -10.94 2.25
N ALA A 177 -11.21 -11.11 1.77
CA ALA A 177 -10.00 -10.62 2.42
C ALA A 177 -9.61 -9.21 1.98
N MET A 178 -10.06 -8.79 0.80
CA MET A 178 -9.74 -7.50 0.20
C MET A 178 -10.94 -6.93 -0.57
N VAL A 179 -11.19 -5.63 -0.41
CA VAL A 179 -12.10 -4.88 -1.28
C VAL A 179 -11.38 -3.63 -1.73
N ALA A 180 -11.33 -3.41 -3.04
CA ALA A 180 -10.44 -2.41 -3.62
C ALA A 180 -10.95 -1.90 -4.95
N SER A 181 -10.38 -0.77 -5.37
CA SER A 181 -10.48 -0.30 -6.75
C SER A 181 -9.23 0.49 -7.13
N SER A 182 -9.26 1.10 -8.30
CA SER A 182 -8.13 1.83 -8.84
C SER A 182 -8.35 3.35 -8.71
N PHE A 183 -7.65 4.09 -9.56
CA PHE A 183 -7.77 5.52 -9.73
C PHE A 183 -8.12 5.89 -11.17
N VAL A 184 -8.62 7.11 -11.33
CA VAL A 184 -8.68 7.83 -12.61
C VAL A 184 -7.78 9.06 -12.55
N GLY A 185 -7.36 9.59 -13.70
CA GLY A 185 -6.55 10.81 -13.76
C GLY A 185 -5.08 10.55 -14.09
N GLU A 186 -4.18 11.20 -13.36
CA GLU A 186 -2.73 11.06 -13.59
C GLU A 186 -2.26 9.62 -13.31
N LEU A 187 -1.19 9.18 -13.99
CA LEU A 187 -0.58 7.86 -13.74
C LEU A 187 -0.17 7.74 -12.27
N SER A 188 -0.16 6.53 -11.71
CA SER A 188 0.33 6.34 -10.33
C SER A 188 1.82 6.67 -10.21
N VAL A 189 2.55 6.58 -11.33
CA VAL A 189 3.97 6.89 -11.43
C VAL A 189 4.23 8.03 -12.42
N ASP A 190 5.01 9.03 -12.02
CA ASP A 190 5.36 10.22 -12.82
C ASP A 190 6.44 9.90 -13.87
N ILE A 191 6.03 9.13 -14.90
CA ILE A 191 6.87 8.70 -16.03
C ILE A 191 6.29 9.12 -17.40
N GLY A 192 5.25 9.96 -17.41
CA GLY A 192 4.64 10.45 -18.65
C GLY A 192 5.64 11.19 -19.54
N GLU A 193 6.53 11.99 -18.93
CA GLU A 193 7.58 12.72 -19.66
C GLU A 193 8.55 11.77 -20.39
N ILE A 194 8.90 10.62 -19.81
CA ILE A 194 9.79 9.65 -20.47
C ILE A 194 9.16 9.18 -21.78
N ARG A 195 7.86 8.86 -21.76
CA ARG A 195 7.10 8.45 -22.94
C ARG A 195 7.06 9.55 -24.01
N ASP A 196 6.84 10.79 -23.58
CA ASP A 196 6.72 11.93 -24.49
C ASP A 196 8.07 12.29 -25.13
N LEU A 197 9.17 12.08 -24.41
CA LEU A 197 10.54 12.30 -24.92
C LEU A 197 11.02 11.17 -25.84
N ASP A 198 10.81 9.92 -25.43
CA ASP A 198 11.27 8.73 -26.16
C ASP A 198 10.43 7.49 -25.78
N PRO A 199 9.49 7.07 -26.64
CA PRO A 199 8.67 5.87 -26.41
C PRO A 199 9.47 4.58 -26.23
N GLU A 200 10.62 4.45 -26.88
CA GLU A 200 11.49 3.28 -26.71
C GLU A 200 12.19 3.35 -25.36
N ALA A 201 12.54 4.54 -24.84
CA ALA A 201 13.08 4.68 -23.49
C ALA A 201 12.04 4.34 -22.42
N TYR A 202 10.79 4.73 -22.67
CA TYR A 202 9.67 4.33 -21.84
C TYR A 202 9.53 2.80 -21.80
N TYR A 203 9.51 2.13 -22.95
CA TYR A 203 9.48 0.66 -22.99
C TYR A 203 10.69 0.03 -22.28
N ASP A 204 11.90 0.51 -22.58
CA ASP A 204 13.16 0.00 -22.01
C ASP A 204 13.18 0.07 -20.48
N VAL A 205 12.56 1.11 -19.89
CA VAL A 205 12.53 1.35 -18.45
C VAL A 205 11.37 0.62 -17.80
N VAL A 206 10.14 0.76 -18.31
CA VAL A 206 8.95 0.13 -17.70
C VAL A 206 9.02 -1.40 -17.76
N SER A 207 9.59 -1.96 -18.82
CA SER A 207 9.75 -3.43 -18.95
C SER A 207 10.68 -4.04 -17.90
N LEU A 208 11.47 -3.25 -17.17
CA LEU A 208 12.35 -3.73 -16.09
C LEU A 208 11.59 -4.24 -14.86
N TRP A 209 10.29 -3.94 -14.78
CA TRP A 209 9.38 -4.56 -13.83
C TRP A 209 9.27 -6.09 -14.06
N ALA A 210 9.24 -6.53 -15.32
CA ALA A 210 9.01 -7.92 -15.66
C ALA A 210 10.14 -8.86 -15.15
N PRO A 211 9.82 -10.14 -14.90
CA PRO A 211 10.82 -11.18 -14.76
C PRO A 211 11.75 -11.26 -15.97
N GLY A 212 13.05 -11.50 -15.74
CA GLY A 212 14.06 -11.50 -16.80
C GLY A 212 13.77 -12.49 -17.94
N HIS A 213 13.13 -13.62 -17.61
CA HIS A 213 12.83 -14.70 -18.55
C HIS A 213 11.55 -14.48 -19.39
N TRP A 214 10.78 -13.41 -19.14
CA TRP A 214 9.60 -13.11 -19.93
C TRP A 214 9.95 -12.73 -21.37
N SER A 215 9.10 -13.15 -22.30
CA SER A 215 9.20 -12.79 -23.71
C SER A 215 8.93 -11.29 -23.93
N ASP A 216 9.38 -10.76 -25.07
CA ASP A 216 9.17 -9.35 -25.41
C ASP A 216 7.69 -9.00 -25.58
N GLU A 217 6.86 -9.93 -26.05
CA GLU A 217 5.41 -9.77 -26.17
C GLU A 217 4.78 -9.59 -24.78
N GLN A 218 5.07 -10.49 -23.83
CA GLN A 218 4.60 -10.37 -22.45
C GLN A 218 5.06 -9.06 -21.79
N LYS A 219 6.29 -8.61 -22.07
CA LYS A 219 6.79 -7.33 -21.57
C LYS A 219 6.05 -6.14 -22.18
N ARG A 220 5.68 -6.20 -23.46
CA ARG A 220 4.86 -5.15 -24.11
C ARG A 220 3.48 -5.06 -23.48
N ASP A 221 2.82 -6.21 -23.28
CA ASP A 221 1.52 -6.25 -22.61
C ASP A 221 1.59 -5.66 -21.19
N LEU A 222 2.64 -6.00 -20.43
CA LEU A 222 2.88 -5.42 -19.11
C LEU A 222 3.04 -3.89 -19.20
N VAL A 223 3.91 -3.39 -20.08
CA VAL A 223 4.14 -1.95 -20.26
C VAL A 223 2.85 -1.22 -20.65
N ASP A 224 1.99 -1.84 -21.45
CA ASP A 224 0.73 -1.25 -21.87
C ASP A 224 -0.32 -1.18 -20.76
N ASP A 225 -0.28 -2.06 -19.76
CA ASP A 225 -1.22 -2.03 -18.63
C ASP A 225 -0.67 -1.21 -17.43
N SER A 226 0.65 -1.11 -17.32
CA SER A 226 1.36 -0.52 -16.18
C SER A 226 0.96 0.93 -15.86
N PHE A 227 0.66 1.19 -14.59
CA PHE A 227 0.48 2.53 -14.01
C PHE A 227 -0.68 3.38 -14.56
N ARG A 228 -1.54 2.83 -15.43
CA ARG A 228 -2.64 3.58 -16.09
C ARG A 228 -3.90 3.70 -15.22
N GLY A 229 -4.01 2.91 -14.16
CA GLY A 229 -5.20 2.83 -13.33
C GLY A 229 -6.43 2.40 -14.14
N ALA A 230 -7.60 2.92 -13.78
CA ALA A 230 -8.87 2.70 -14.49
C ALA A 230 -9.13 3.72 -15.61
N GLY A 231 -8.10 4.44 -16.08
CA GLY A 231 -8.22 5.41 -17.16
C GLY A 231 -8.82 6.75 -16.72
N THR A 232 -9.77 7.27 -17.50
CA THR A 232 -10.34 8.63 -17.30
C THR A 232 -11.87 8.65 -17.21
N GLU A 233 -12.51 7.48 -17.18
CA GLU A 233 -13.97 7.40 -17.17
C GLU A 233 -14.56 7.93 -15.86
N ALA A 234 -15.52 8.84 -15.97
CA ALA A 234 -16.26 9.33 -14.81
C ALA A 234 -17.20 8.25 -14.25
N PHE A 235 -17.37 8.25 -12.93
CA PHE A 235 -18.35 7.41 -12.26
C PHE A 235 -19.78 7.73 -12.73
N THR A 236 -20.52 6.71 -13.16
CA THR A 236 -21.90 6.84 -13.67
C THR A 236 -22.91 5.97 -12.91
N GLY A 237 -22.43 5.14 -12.00
CA GLY A 237 -23.23 4.19 -11.25
C GLY A 237 -22.37 3.06 -10.69
N ASP A 238 -22.86 2.40 -9.63
CA ASP A 238 -22.11 1.36 -8.95
C ASP A 238 -21.95 0.10 -9.80
N ARG A 239 -20.71 -0.40 -9.85
CA ARG A 239 -20.35 -1.73 -10.36
C ARG A 239 -19.33 -2.34 -9.41
N ALA A 240 -19.55 -3.60 -9.05
CA ALA A 240 -18.63 -4.37 -8.23
C ALA A 240 -18.65 -5.84 -8.65
N THR A 241 -17.49 -6.50 -8.56
CA THR A 241 -17.31 -7.89 -8.94
C THR A 241 -16.59 -8.65 -7.83
N LEU A 242 -17.23 -9.69 -7.30
CA LEU A 242 -16.64 -10.68 -6.41
C LEU A 242 -15.82 -11.68 -7.23
N THR A 243 -14.51 -11.70 -7.01
CA THR A 243 -13.53 -12.48 -7.81
C THR A 243 -12.25 -12.74 -7.01
N LEU A 244 -11.27 -13.39 -7.64
CA LEU A 244 -9.87 -13.24 -7.26
C LEU A 244 -9.37 -11.96 -7.94
N VAL A 245 -9.14 -10.92 -7.15
CA VAL A 245 -8.88 -9.58 -7.69
C VAL A 245 -7.47 -9.52 -8.27
N ASP A 246 -7.39 -9.18 -9.55
CA ASP A 246 -6.14 -8.97 -10.27
C ASP A 246 -5.34 -7.80 -9.65
N PRO A 247 -4.09 -8.02 -9.21
CA PRO A 247 -3.25 -6.97 -8.65
C PRO A 247 -3.03 -5.77 -9.56
N MET A 248 -3.15 -5.94 -10.88
CA MET A 248 -3.00 -4.88 -11.89
C MET A 248 -4.19 -3.90 -11.93
N ARG A 249 -5.32 -4.26 -11.30
CA ARG A 249 -6.59 -3.53 -11.43
C ARG A 249 -6.94 -2.69 -10.21
N VAL A 250 -6.05 -2.61 -9.23
CA VAL A 250 -6.30 -1.92 -7.96
C VAL A 250 -5.11 -1.06 -7.56
N ASP A 251 -5.35 -0.10 -6.67
CA ASP A 251 -4.33 0.82 -6.19
C ASP A 251 -4.35 0.89 -4.65
N MET A 252 -3.17 1.00 -4.03
CA MET A 252 -3.02 1.07 -2.57
C MET A 252 -3.67 2.30 -1.93
N CYS A 253 -3.96 3.35 -2.70
CA CYS A 253 -4.72 4.51 -2.25
C CYS A 253 -6.22 4.20 -2.03
N ASN A 254 -6.73 3.09 -2.55
CA ASN A 254 -8.16 2.78 -2.55
C ASN A 254 -8.41 1.29 -2.26
N ILE A 255 -8.02 0.87 -1.05
CA ILE A 255 -7.98 -0.53 -0.67
C ILE A 255 -8.40 -0.73 0.79
N SER A 256 -9.00 -1.87 1.05
CA SER A 256 -9.30 -2.35 2.38
C SER A 256 -8.92 -3.82 2.55
N PHE A 257 -8.48 -4.18 3.77
CA PHE A 257 -8.04 -5.53 4.12
C PHE A 257 -8.73 -6.04 5.37
N HIS A 258 -8.99 -7.35 5.41
CA HIS A 258 -9.51 -8.07 6.57
C HIS A 258 -8.68 -9.34 6.82
N GLY A 259 -8.16 -9.50 8.03
CA GLY A 259 -7.37 -10.65 8.47
C GLY A 259 -5.93 -10.71 7.91
N VAL A 260 -5.74 -10.53 6.60
CA VAL A 260 -4.42 -10.70 5.97
C VAL A 260 -3.34 -9.74 6.51
N HIS A 261 -3.72 -8.49 6.79
CA HIS A 261 -2.84 -7.45 7.32
C HIS A 261 -2.32 -7.76 8.74
N GLU A 262 -2.99 -8.66 9.47
CA GLU A 262 -2.54 -9.15 10.77
C GLU A 262 -1.58 -10.35 10.67
N ARG A 263 -1.45 -10.97 9.49
CA ARG A 263 -0.63 -12.17 9.27
C ARG A 263 0.70 -11.86 8.59
N VAL A 264 0.73 -10.85 7.73
CA VAL A 264 1.92 -10.46 6.97
C VAL A 264 1.99 -8.92 6.92
N PRO A 265 3.14 -8.31 7.25
CA PRO A 265 3.34 -6.88 7.11
C PRO A 265 3.58 -6.51 5.63
N LEU A 266 3.67 -5.22 5.35
CA LEU A 266 4.24 -4.73 4.11
C LEU A 266 5.77 -4.58 4.22
N PRO A 267 6.52 -4.73 3.11
CA PRO A 267 7.95 -4.48 3.08
C PRO A 267 8.32 -3.09 3.60
N PRO A 268 9.21 -2.96 4.60
CA PRO A 268 9.53 -1.67 5.23
C PRO A 268 10.52 -0.81 4.42
N ALA A 269 10.91 -1.25 3.22
CA ALA A 269 11.90 -0.62 2.36
C ALA A 269 11.73 0.91 2.26
N THR A 270 12.82 1.64 2.48
CA THR A 270 12.83 3.10 2.39
C THR A 270 13.13 3.56 0.97
N ASP A 271 12.66 4.75 0.62
CA ASP A 271 12.93 5.40 -0.66
C ASP A 271 12.69 4.46 -1.85
N THR A 272 11.57 3.73 -1.84
CA THR A 272 11.05 2.99 -2.98
C THR A 272 9.56 3.27 -3.17
N ILE A 273 8.99 2.80 -4.27
CA ILE A 273 7.55 2.83 -4.58
C ILE A 273 7.06 1.41 -4.86
N GLY A 274 5.75 1.18 -4.80
CA GLY A 274 5.13 -0.10 -5.18
C GLY A 274 5.35 -1.25 -4.20
N SER A 275 6.31 -1.17 -3.28
CA SER A 275 6.55 -2.23 -2.28
C SER A 275 5.34 -2.50 -1.37
N ASP A 276 4.48 -1.51 -1.17
CA ASP A 276 3.24 -1.63 -0.40
C ASP A 276 2.13 -2.41 -1.13
N TYR A 277 2.34 -2.82 -2.39
CA TYR A 277 1.41 -3.65 -3.16
C TYR A 277 1.54 -5.14 -2.83
N PHE A 278 2.51 -5.54 -2.00
CA PHE A 278 2.79 -6.95 -1.69
C PHE A 278 1.56 -7.73 -1.23
N LEU A 279 0.71 -7.14 -0.37
CA LEU A 279 -0.49 -7.82 0.14
C LEU A 279 -1.53 -8.07 -0.95
N ILE A 280 -1.56 -7.27 -2.02
CA ILE A 280 -2.48 -7.46 -3.13
C ILE A 280 -2.13 -8.76 -3.87
N HIS A 281 -0.84 -8.93 -4.19
CA HIS A 281 -0.34 -10.18 -4.79
C HIS A 281 -0.57 -11.38 -3.87
N LEU A 282 -0.29 -11.25 -2.58
CA LEU A 282 -0.51 -12.33 -1.61
C LEU A 282 -1.98 -12.75 -1.53
N VAL A 283 -2.93 -11.81 -1.50
CA VAL A 283 -4.36 -12.12 -1.48
C VAL A 283 -4.78 -12.86 -2.76
N HIS A 284 -4.34 -12.36 -3.92
CA HIS A 284 -4.61 -12.98 -5.21
C HIS A 284 -4.05 -14.41 -5.28
N ASP A 285 -2.76 -14.58 -4.99
CA ASP A 285 -2.06 -15.84 -5.17
C ASP A 285 -2.45 -16.89 -4.12
N ALA A 286 -2.90 -16.47 -2.92
CA ALA A 286 -3.49 -17.37 -1.94
C ALA A 286 -4.93 -17.82 -2.28
N ALA A 287 -5.46 -17.37 -3.43
CA ALA A 287 -6.84 -17.57 -3.87
C ALA A 287 -7.86 -17.19 -2.78
N LEU A 288 -7.63 -16.05 -2.14
CA LEU A 288 -8.56 -15.44 -1.19
C LEU A 288 -9.56 -14.56 -1.97
N PRO A 289 -10.87 -14.67 -1.69
CA PRO A 289 -11.87 -13.83 -2.35
C PRO A 289 -11.63 -12.34 -2.10
N GLY A 290 -11.87 -11.53 -3.12
CA GLY A 290 -11.90 -10.08 -3.03
C GLY A 290 -13.04 -9.47 -3.84
N VAL A 291 -13.29 -8.18 -3.65
CA VAL A 291 -14.23 -7.41 -4.48
C VAL A 291 -13.49 -6.27 -5.18
N LEU A 292 -13.60 -6.23 -6.50
CA LEU A 292 -13.18 -5.10 -7.33
C LEU A 292 -14.39 -4.21 -7.56
N HIS A 293 -14.29 -2.90 -7.30
CA HIS A 293 -15.38 -1.95 -7.58
C HIS A 293 -14.94 -0.79 -8.48
N ASN A 294 -15.89 0.00 -8.97
CA ASN A 294 -15.60 1.14 -9.87
C ASN A 294 -15.66 2.52 -9.19
N ARG A 295 -15.81 2.57 -7.86
CA ARG A 295 -15.64 3.79 -7.05
C ARG A 295 -14.15 4.19 -6.96
N ASN A 296 -13.54 4.46 -8.11
CA ASN A 296 -12.14 4.85 -8.24
C ASN A 296 -11.92 6.24 -7.61
N ILE A 297 -10.75 6.46 -7.02
CA ILE A 297 -10.32 7.80 -6.60
C ILE A 297 -9.77 8.58 -7.80
N VAL A 298 -9.62 9.89 -7.66
CA VAL A 298 -8.92 10.72 -8.64
C VAL A 298 -7.51 10.99 -8.15
N ASN A 299 -6.52 10.48 -8.88
CA ASN A 299 -5.10 10.65 -8.58
C ASN A 299 -4.56 11.95 -9.19
N PHE A 300 -3.65 12.62 -8.48
CA PHE A 300 -2.98 13.83 -8.96
C PHE A 300 -1.53 13.94 -8.46
N TYR A 301 -0.67 14.59 -9.24
CA TYR A 301 0.70 14.89 -8.80
C TYR A 301 0.76 16.14 -7.91
N THR A 302 1.53 16.04 -6.84
CA THR A 302 1.87 17.19 -5.99
C THR A 302 2.98 18.04 -6.64
N ALA A 303 3.01 19.34 -6.32
CA ALA A 303 3.98 20.27 -6.90
C ALA A 303 5.44 19.90 -6.57
N GLU A 304 5.68 19.26 -5.43
CA GLU A 304 7.02 18.82 -5.00
C GLU A 304 7.71 17.92 -6.04
N ARG A 305 6.94 17.04 -6.71
CA ARG A 305 7.47 16.12 -7.74
C ARG A 305 8.12 16.85 -8.92
N ARG A 306 7.75 18.10 -9.16
CA ARG A 306 8.26 18.93 -10.26
C ARG A 306 9.55 19.69 -9.94
N THR A 307 10.03 19.63 -8.70
CA THR A 307 11.31 20.24 -8.29
C THR A 307 12.50 19.36 -8.67
N ASP A 308 13.71 19.93 -8.79
CA ASP A 308 14.92 19.14 -9.08
C ASP A 308 15.21 18.10 -7.99
N ALA A 309 15.05 18.47 -6.72
CA ALA A 309 15.21 17.54 -5.60
C ALA A 309 14.13 16.45 -5.62
N GLY A 310 12.88 16.83 -5.89
CA GLY A 310 11.76 15.90 -6.06
C GLY A 310 11.99 14.92 -7.20
N PHE A 311 12.49 15.38 -8.35
CA PHE A 311 12.85 14.54 -9.49
C PHE A 311 13.92 13.50 -9.10
N VAL A 312 15.02 13.92 -8.47
CA VAL A 312 16.09 12.99 -8.06
C VAL A 312 15.59 11.97 -7.04
N ALA A 313 14.83 12.41 -6.03
CA ALA A 313 14.25 11.52 -5.04
C ALA A 313 13.31 10.50 -5.69
N TYR A 314 12.46 10.96 -6.60
CA TYR A 314 11.48 10.12 -7.29
C TYR A 314 12.15 9.08 -8.20
N GLN A 315 13.10 9.49 -9.03
CA GLN A 315 13.84 8.57 -9.90
C GLN A 315 14.66 7.57 -9.09
N THR A 316 15.19 7.95 -7.93
CA THR A 316 15.84 7.00 -6.99
C THR A 316 14.84 5.94 -6.53
N ARG A 317 13.63 6.33 -6.14
CA ARG A 317 12.57 5.40 -5.73
C ARG A 317 12.16 4.44 -6.83
N PHE A 318 12.06 4.95 -8.05
CA PHE A 318 11.70 4.15 -9.21
C PHE A 318 12.78 3.11 -9.55
N VAL A 319 14.06 3.51 -9.51
CA VAL A 319 15.17 2.55 -9.66
C VAL A 319 15.16 1.51 -8.55
N LYS A 320 15.00 1.91 -7.28
CA LYS A 320 14.89 0.96 -6.16
C LYS A 320 13.73 -0.02 -6.34
N PHE A 321 12.60 0.43 -6.87
CA PHE A 321 11.48 -0.44 -7.22
C PHE A 321 11.90 -1.51 -8.23
N PHE A 322 12.58 -1.16 -9.32
CA PHE A 322 13.06 -2.16 -10.27
C PHE A 322 14.06 -3.16 -9.67
N LEU A 323 14.95 -2.70 -8.78
CA LEU A 323 15.89 -3.60 -8.11
C LEU A 323 15.19 -4.56 -7.14
N SER A 324 14.09 -4.14 -6.52
CA SER A 324 13.32 -5.01 -5.63
C SER A 324 12.63 -6.13 -6.40
N MET A 325 12.34 -5.94 -7.69
CA MET A 325 11.65 -6.93 -8.52
C MET A 325 12.43 -8.22 -8.75
N LEU A 326 13.77 -8.22 -8.66
CA LEU A 326 14.54 -9.48 -8.62
C LEU A 326 14.03 -10.40 -7.50
N TYR A 327 13.80 -9.81 -6.33
CA TYR A 327 13.41 -10.53 -5.14
C TYR A 327 11.90 -10.79 -5.12
N PHE A 328 11.09 -9.79 -5.47
CA PHE A 328 9.64 -9.94 -5.46
C PHE A 328 9.11 -10.84 -6.56
N ASN A 329 9.64 -10.82 -7.78
CA ASN A 329 9.20 -11.75 -8.83
C ASN A 329 9.42 -13.21 -8.41
N HIS A 330 10.54 -13.52 -7.75
CA HIS A 330 10.75 -14.84 -7.16
C HIS A 330 9.67 -15.20 -6.14
N VAL A 331 9.34 -14.29 -5.22
CA VAL A 331 8.32 -14.52 -4.20
C VAL A 331 6.93 -14.68 -4.84
N TYR A 332 6.56 -13.82 -5.79
CA TYR A 332 5.28 -13.87 -6.51
C TYR A 332 5.12 -15.19 -7.29
N GLU A 333 6.13 -15.61 -8.05
CA GLU A 333 6.09 -16.90 -8.76
C GLU A 333 5.89 -18.09 -7.82
N ARG A 334 6.55 -18.07 -6.66
CA ARG A 334 6.43 -19.13 -5.65
C ARG A 334 5.09 -19.10 -4.93
N MET A 335 4.54 -17.91 -4.68
CA MET A 335 3.19 -17.76 -4.13
C MET A 335 2.14 -18.27 -5.11
N ALA A 336 2.20 -17.84 -6.37
CA ALA A 336 1.31 -18.30 -7.42
C ALA A 336 1.36 -19.83 -7.59
N ALA A 337 2.55 -20.43 -7.53
CA ALA A 337 2.71 -21.88 -7.58
C ALA A 337 2.15 -22.61 -6.33
N ALA A 338 2.24 -21.98 -5.15
CA ALA A 338 1.73 -22.55 -3.90
C ALA A 338 0.19 -22.46 -3.81
N GLY A 339 -0.41 -21.41 -4.35
CA GLY A 339 -1.86 -21.24 -4.36
C GLY A 339 -2.45 -21.27 -2.94
N GLU A 340 -3.48 -22.08 -2.76
CA GLU A 340 -4.15 -22.27 -1.47
C GLU A 340 -3.26 -22.90 -0.38
N ALA A 341 -2.10 -23.49 -0.74
CA ALA A 341 -1.14 -24.01 0.24
C ALA A 341 -0.49 -22.90 1.09
N LEU A 342 -0.66 -21.63 0.69
CA LEU A 342 -0.29 -20.45 1.48
C LEU A 342 -1.19 -20.27 2.73
N LEU A 343 -2.33 -20.97 2.79
CA LEU A 343 -3.30 -20.87 3.87
C LEU A 343 -3.16 -22.01 4.89
N ASP A 344 -3.40 -21.70 6.16
CA ASP A 344 -3.59 -22.71 7.21
C ASP A 344 -5.00 -23.32 7.18
N ASP A 345 -5.25 -24.28 8.06
CA ASP A 345 -6.54 -24.97 8.14
C ASP A 345 -7.71 -24.03 8.53
N GLY A 346 -7.40 -22.85 9.09
CA GLY A 346 -8.35 -21.77 9.39
C GLY A 346 -8.53 -20.79 8.24
N GLY A 347 -7.92 -21.05 7.07
CA GLY A 347 -7.96 -20.17 5.91
C GLY A 347 -7.18 -18.86 6.10
N GLN A 348 -6.26 -18.80 7.07
CA GLN A 348 -5.40 -17.63 7.29
C GLN A 348 -4.05 -17.82 6.60
N VAL A 349 -3.44 -16.72 6.15
CA VAL A 349 -2.11 -16.77 5.55
C VAL A 349 -1.07 -17.26 6.56
N ARG A 350 -0.18 -18.14 6.10
CA ARG A 350 1.00 -18.63 6.83
C ARG A 350 2.17 -17.66 6.66
N GLY A 351 2.30 -16.68 7.57
CA GLY A 351 3.39 -15.69 7.52
C GLY A 351 4.79 -16.32 7.48
N ALA A 352 5.01 -17.46 8.13
CA ALA A 352 6.28 -18.19 8.09
C ALA A 352 6.68 -18.71 6.69
N VAL A 353 5.69 -19.02 5.83
CA VAL A 353 5.99 -19.39 4.43
C VAL A 353 6.48 -18.16 3.68
N ILE A 354 5.85 -17.00 3.91
CA ILE A 354 6.21 -15.75 3.24
C ILE A 354 7.60 -15.29 3.66
N SER A 355 7.93 -15.34 4.96
CA SER A 355 9.28 -14.99 5.40
C SER A 355 10.33 -15.93 4.83
N ALA A 356 10.06 -17.24 4.74
CA ALA A 356 10.96 -18.21 4.13
C ALA A 356 11.21 -17.92 2.64
N LEU A 357 10.16 -17.57 1.88
CA LEU A 357 10.31 -17.17 0.47
C LEU A 357 11.13 -15.89 0.32
N ALA A 358 10.93 -14.89 1.19
CA ALA A 358 11.73 -13.66 1.20
C ALA A 358 13.19 -13.92 1.59
N ARG A 359 13.47 -14.81 2.57
CA ARG A 359 14.84 -15.26 2.89
C ARG A 359 15.51 -15.95 1.72
N GLN A 360 14.76 -16.81 1.01
CA GLN A 360 15.27 -17.53 -0.14
C GLN A 360 15.64 -16.56 -1.27
N SER A 361 14.78 -15.58 -1.56
CA SER A 361 15.04 -14.62 -2.64
C SER A 361 16.28 -13.75 -2.36
N ALA A 362 16.57 -13.42 -1.10
CA ALA A 362 17.78 -12.68 -0.73
C ALA A 362 19.11 -13.35 -1.16
N THR A 363 19.09 -14.67 -1.43
CA THR A 363 20.27 -15.45 -1.87
C THR A 363 20.46 -15.48 -3.39
N LEU A 364 19.57 -14.86 -4.16
CA LEU A 364 19.64 -14.84 -5.62
C LEU A 364 20.90 -14.11 -6.11
N ASP A 365 21.41 -14.55 -7.26
CA ASP A 365 22.48 -13.86 -7.95
C ASP A 365 22.02 -12.48 -8.45
N ARG A 366 22.89 -11.48 -8.28
CA ARG A 366 22.55 -10.08 -8.55
C ARG A 366 22.73 -9.68 -10.01
N ALA A 367 23.16 -10.56 -10.92
CA ALA A 367 23.42 -10.20 -12.30
C ALA A 367 22.19 -9.58 -13.01
N GLU A 368 20.98 -10.02 -12.67
CA GLU A 368 19.76 -9.43 -13.22
C GLU A 368 19.58 -7.96 -12.79
N ASN A 369 19.88 -7.63 -11.53
CA ASN A 369 19.82 -6.26 -11.05
C ASN A 369 20.95 -5.39 -11.59
N VAL A 370 22.15 -5.95 -11.78
CA VAL A 370 23.25 -5.30 -12.51
C VAL A 370 22.78 -4.93 -13.93
N HIS A 371 22.13 -5.87 -14.62
CA HIS A 371 21.55 -5.62 -15.94
C HIS A 371 20.47 -4.53 -15.91
N ARG A 372 19.54 -4.56 -14.95
CA ARG A 372 18.53 -3.49 -14.78
C ARG A 372 19.17 -2.11 -14.66
N LEU A 373 20.23 -1.97 -13.86
CA LEU A 373 20.94 -0.70 -13.72
C LEU A 373 21.59 -0.25 -15.03
N ASP A 374 22.18 -1.18 -15.80
CA ASP A 374 22.76 -0.86 -17.11
C ASP A 374 21.70 -0.38 -18.11
N ARG A 375 20.51 -1.00 -18.07
CA ARG A 375 19.37 -0.59 -18.92
C ARG A 375 18.85 0.79 -18.55
N VAL A 376 18.69 1.09 -17.25
CA VAL A 376 18.30 2.43 -16.79
C VAL A 376 19.35 3.46 -17.20
N ASP A 377 20.64 3.22 -16.95
CA ASP A 377 21.72 4.14 -17.32
C ASP A 377 21.70 4.45 -18.83
N ALA A 378 21.60 3.42 -19.67
CA ALA A 378 21.55 3.58 -21.12
C ALA A 378 20.32 4.39 -21.58
N ALA A 379 19.13 4.08 -21.07
CA ALA A 379 17.90 4.80 -21.40
C ALA A 379 17.97 6.27 -20.93
N TYR A 380 18.49 6.53 -19.73
CA TYR A 380 18.52 7.87 -19.16
C TYR A 380 19.58 8.75 -19.82
N ARG A 381 20.71 8.17 -20.25
CA ARG A 381 21.69 8.86 -21.09
C ARG A 381 21.12 9.21 -22.45
N ARG A 382 20.31 8.32 -23.04
CA ARG A 382 19.61 8.56 -24.32
C ARG A 382 18.61 9.72 -24.21
N LEU A 383 17.86 9.79 -23.12
CA LEU A 383 16.94 10.91 -22.83
C LEU A 383 17.67 12.25 -22.63
N GLY A 384 18.92 12.22 -22.16
CA GLY A 384 19.74 13.43 -21.98
C GLY A 384 19.28 14.32 -20.81
N GLY A 385 19.75 15.57 -20.78
CA GLY A 385 19.28 16.58 -19.84
C GLY A 385 19.34 16.17 -18.37
N ARG A 386 18.21 16.26 -17.66
CA ARG A 386 18.11 15.88 -16.24
C ARG A 386 18.25 14.38 -16.00
N TYR A 387 17.86 13.54 -16.97
CA TYR A 387 17.99 12.08 -16.89
C TYR A 387 19.45 11.65 -17.00
N ALA A 388 20.23 12.22 -17.92
CA ALA A 388 21.65 11.92 -18.02
C ALA A 388 22.42 12.33 -16.76
N ARG A 389 22.10 13.49 -16.15
CA ARG A 389 22.68 13.89 -14.86
C ARG A 389 22.30 12.92 -13.73
N PHE A 390 21.08 12.41 -13.74
CA PHE A 390 20.67 11.38 -12.79
C PHE A 390 21.41 10.05 -13.03
N ALA A 391 21.67 9.67 -14.29
CA ALA A 391 22.47 8.49 -14.62
C ALA A 391 23.90 8.60 -14.06
N ASP A 392 24.52 9.78 -14.12
CA ASP A 392 25.83 10.01 -13.49
C ASP A 392 25.77 9.83 -11.97
N LEU A 393 24.72 10.32 -11.31
CA LEU A 393 24.50 10.08 -9.88
C LEU A 393 24.30 8.58 -9.59
N LEU A 394 23.51 7.89 -10.42
CA LEU A 394 23.20 6.47 -10.28
C LEU A 394 24.48 5.63 -10.36
N ALA A 395 25.36 5.94 -11.30
CA ALA A 395 26.65 5.27 -11.45
C ALA A 395 27.50 5.33 -10.16
N THR A 396 27.49 6.47 -9.44
CA THR A 396 28.22 6.60 -8.17
C THR A 396 27.62 5.81 -7.00
N ARG A 397 26.34 5.40 -7.12
CA ARG A 397 25.57 4.72 -6.06
C ARG A 397 25.28 3.25 -6.36
N ARG A 398 25.78 2.73 -7.48
CA ARG A 398 25.44 1.40 -8.02
C ARG A 398 25.52 0.29 -6.98
N GLU A 399 26.69 0.08 -6.39
CA GLU A 399 26.91 -1.00 -5.40
C GLU A 399 26.03 -0.82 -4.16
N ARG A 400 25.90 0.42 -3.68
CA ARG A 400 25.05 0.75 -2.53
C ARG A 400 23.59 0.38 -2.80
N LEU A 401 23.07 0.69 -3.97
CA LEU A 401 21.68 0.37 -4.33
C LEU A 401 21.44 -1.14 -4.47
N LEU A 402 22.42 -1.89 -4.96
CA LEU A 402 22.35 -3.36 -5.01
C LEU A 402 22.35 -3.97 -3.60
N ASP A 403 23.14 -3.38 -2.68
CA ASP A 403 23.15 -3.75 -1.27
C ASP A 403 21.86 -3.40 -0.55
N GLU A 404 21.36 -2.18 -0.71
CA GLU A 404 20.08 -1.72 -0.17
C GLU A 404 18.93 -2.61 -0.63
N ALA A 405 18.85 -2.95 -1.93
CA ALA A 405 17.77 -3.80 -2.43
C ALA A 405 17.76 -5.21 -1.82
N ARG A 406 18.94 -5.79 -1.52
CA ARG A 406 19.03 -7.06 -0.78
C ARG A 406 18.65 -6.88 0.69
N GLY A 407 19.15 -5.82 1.32
CA GLY A 407 18.82 -5.50 2.71
C GLY A 407 17.31 -5.32 2.91
N ASP A 408 16.65 -4.61 1.99
CA ASP A 408 15.22 -4.35 2.00
C ASP A 408 14.39 -5.66 2.05
N ILE A 409 14.78 -6.71 1.30
CA ILE A 409 14.08 -8.00 1.34
C ILE A 409 14.45 -8.83 2.59
N GLU A 410 15.69 -8.73 3.08
CA GLU A 410 16.12 -9.37 4.33
C GLU A 410 15.38 -8.79 5.55
N ASP A 411 15.15 -7.48 5.55
CA ASP A 411 14.40 -6.74 6.55
C ASP A 411 12.91 -7.06 6.47
N PHE A 412 12.35 -7.19 5.26
CA PHE A 412 10.98 -7.67 5.09
C PHE A 412 10.79 -9.08 5.66
N ALA A 413 11.73 -9.99 5.39
CA ALA A 413 11.69 -11.34 5.94
C ALA A 413 11.74 -11.32 7.48
N LEU A 414 12.64 -10.52 8.06
CA LEU A 414 12.77 -10.36 9.51
C LEU A 414 11.51 -9.77 10.15
N LEU A 415 10.93 -8.73 9.56
CA LEU A 415 9.71 -8.12 10.07
C LEU A 415 8.53 -9.11 10.01
N THR A 416 8.44 -9.90 8.93
CA THR A 416 7.41 -10.94 8.78
C THR A 416 7.53 -12.03 9.84
N GLU A 417 8.76 -12.45 10.20
CA GLU A 417 9.00 -13.41 11.29
C GLU A 417 8.52 -12.88 12.65
N ALA A 418 8.63 -11.56 12.89
CA ALA A 418 8.23 -10.91 14.14
C ALA A 418 6.77 -10.44 14.18
N TRP A 419 6.03 -10.54 13.07
CA TRP A 419 4.77 -9.81 12.89
C TRP A 419 3.63 -10.29 13.78
N GLU A 420 3.39 -11.60 13.84
CA GLU A 420 2.29 -12.16 14.64
C GLU A 420 2.44 -11.84 16.16
N PRO A 421 3.63 -11.97 16.77
CA PRO A 421 3.89 -11.45 18.11
C PRO A 421 3.57 -9.96 18.28
N LEU A 422 3.98 -9.12 17.32
CA LEU A 422 3.72 -7.67 17.36
C LEU A 422 2.21 -7.36 17.29
N VAL A 423 1.47 -8.02 16.42
CA VAL A 423 0.01 -7.85 16.32
C VAL A 423 -0.69 -8.27 17.61
N ARG A 424 -0.28 -9.40 18.20
CA ARG A 424 -0.83 -9.86 19.49
C ARG A 424 -0.54 -8.86 20.62
N ALA A 425 0.71 -8.42 20.73
CA ALA A 425 1.12 -7.42 21.71
C ALA A 425 0.39 -6.09 21.51
N SER A 426 0.09 -5.73 20.26
CA SER A 426 -0.69 -4.55 19.92
C SER A 426 -2.12 -4.63 20.48
N LYS A 427 -2.81 -5.74 20.24
CA LYS A 427 -4.17 -6.00 20.76
C LYS A 427 -4.21 -5.92 22.29
N ASP A 428 -3.22 -6.51 22.95
CA ASP A 428 -3.14 -6.51 24.41
C ASP A 428 -2.79 -5.14 25.03
N THR A 429 -2.02 -4.32 24.31
CA THR A 429 -1.64 -2.97 24.77
C THR A 429 -2.86 -2.06 24.85
N GLY A 430 -3.84 -2.28 23.97
CA GLY A 430 -5.04 -1.47 23.86
C GLY A 430 -4.75 0.00 23.48
N PRO A 431 -5.78 0.83 23.37
CA PRO A 431 -5.62 2.23 22.99
C PRO A 431 -5.22 3.07 24.20
N LEU A 432 -3.94 3.04 24.59
CA LEU A 432 -3.33 4.17 25.30
C LEU A 432 -2.76 5.14 24.26
N LEU A 433 -3.64 5.59 23.37
CA LEU A 433 -3.46 6.75 22.52
C LEU A 433 -4.16 7.86 23.29
N SER A 434 -3.39 8.78 23.86
CA SER A 434 -3.92 9.87 24.66
C SER A 434 -5.05 10.56 23.91
N ALA A 435 -6.30 10.33 24.31
CA ALA A 435 -7.42 11.20 24.01
C ALA A 435 -7.29 12.49 24.85
N GLY A 436 -6.11 13.10 24.81
CA GLY A 436 -5.99 14.51 25.10
C GLY A 436 -6.38 15.20 23.82
N ARG A 437 -7.57 15.81 23.77
CA ARG A 437 -7.79 16.91 22.83
C ARG A 437 -6.56 17.81 22.94
N PRO A 438 -5.83 18.10 21.85
CA PRO A 438 -4.92 19.24 21.86
C PRO A 438 -5.79 20.44 22.24
N THR A 439 -5.48 21.05 23.39
CA THR A 439 -6.11 22.31 23.81
C THR A 439 -5.77 23.44 22.87
#